data_AF-A0A0S7Y9D0-F1
#
_entry.id   AF-A0A0S7Y9D0-F1
#
_cell.length_a   1.000
_cell.length_b   1.000
_cell.length_c   1.000
_cell.angle_alpha   90.00
_cell.angle_beta   90.00
_cell.angle_gamma   90.00
#
_symmetry.space_group_name_H-M   'P 1'
#
loop_
_entity.id
_entity.type
_entity.pdbx_description
1 polymer ?
#
loop_
_entity_poly.entity_id
_entity_poly.type
_entity_poly.pdbx_seq_one_letter_code
_entity_poly.pdbx_strand_id
1 'polypeptide(L)'
;MPEYALILILLLFISVFLHRYFKLKLSKSKSHLFIFYAILFFVGIVWDQFAIGRNHWTYSEEFLLGPYVGFMPIEDYVFILVTPYFGLVVYKIIEKYLKN
;
A
#
# COMPACT_ATOMS: atom_id res chain seq x y z
N MET A 1 14.74 2.27 -14.87
CA MET A 1 15.19 1.36 -13.77
C MET A 1 13.90 0.74 -13.21
N PRO A 2 13.82 0.02 -12.08
CA PRO A 2 12.51 -0.25 -11.49
C PRO A 2 12.14 0.89 -10.53
N GLU A 3 11.94 2.10 -11.06
CA GLU A 3 11.63 3.31 -10.27
C GLU A 3 10.42 3.08 -9.38
N TYR A 4 9.43 2.32 -9.86
CA TYR A 4 8.21 2.08 -9.10
C TYR A 4 8.47 1.26 -7.82
N ALA A 5 9.23 0.17 -7.93
CA ALA A 5 9.61 -0.63 -6.77
C ALA A 5 10.45 0.19 -5.77
N LEU A 6 11.35 1.05 -6.26
CA LEU A 6 12.14 1.93 -5.42
C LEU A 6 11.27 2.92 -4.63
N ILE A 7 10.27 3.51 -5.29
CA ILE A 7 9.30 4.42 -4.64
C ILE A 7 8.53 3.68 -3.54
N LEU A 8 8.07 2.46 -3.80
CA LEU A 8 7.37 1.65 -2.81
C LEU A 8 8.25 1.29 -1.60
N ILE A 9 9.52 0.93 -1.84
CA ILE A 9 10.49 0.65 -0.78
C ILE A 9 10.74 1.89 0.06
N LEU A 10 10.94 3.05 -0.58
CA LEU A 10 11.16 4.31 0.13
C LEU A 10 9.94 4.71 0.96
N LEU A 11 8.74 4.59 0.39
CA LEU A 11 7.48 4.88 1.08
C LEU A 11 7.29 3.96 2.29
N LEU A 12 7.55 2.65 2.12
CA LEU A 12 7.50 1.69 3.22
C LEU A 12 8.52 2.04 4.30
N PHE A 13 9.76 2.35 3.92
CA PHE A 13 10.82 2.74 4.85
C PHE A 13 10.41 3.96 5.69
N ILE A 14 9.94 5.03 5.03
CA ILE A 14 9.44 6.24 5.70
C ILE A 14 8.28 5.89 6.64
N SER A 15 7.32 5.09 6.17
CA SER A 15 6.14 4.70 6.96
C SER A 15 6.53 3.91 8.22
N VAL A 16 7.46 2.95 8.09
CA VAL A 16 8.00 2.18 9.22
C VAL A 16 8.78 3.07 10.18
N PHE A 17 9.63 3.96 9.64
CA PHE A 17 10.39 4.92 10.44
C PHE A 17 9.46 5.80 11.27
N LEU A 18 8.45 6.41 10.66
CA LEU A 18 7.47 7.28 11.33
C LEU A 18 6.65 6.52 12.38
N HIS A 19 6.13 5.33 12.04
CA HIS A 19 5.39 4.49 12.97
C HIS A 19 6.21 4.20 14.24
N ARG A 20 7.49 3.84 14.07
CA ARG A 20 8.40 3.56 15.19
C ARG A 20 8.77 4.81 15.97
N TYR A 21 9.12 5.90 15.27
CA TYR A 21 9.50 7.17 15.89
C TYR A 21 8.39 7.74 16.78
N PHE A 22 7.14 7.74 16.29
CA PHE A 22 5.99 8.24 17.04
C PHE A 22 5.34 7.22 17.99
N LYS A 23 5.82 5.96 17.99
CA LYS A 23 5.30 4.83 18.80
C LYS A 23 3.79 4.67 18.63
N LEU A 24 3.31 4.71 17.39
CA LEU A 24 1.89 4.70 17.09
C LEU A 24 1.25 3.34 17.39
N LYS A 25 -0.02 3.35 17.81
CA LYS A 25 -0.88 2.16 17.84
C LYS A 25 -1.88 2.26 16.71
N LEU A 26 -1.69 1.49 15.65
CA LEU A 26 -2.53 1.57 14.45
C LEU A 26 -3.94 1.02 14.67
N SER A 27 -4.08 -0.04 15.44
CA SER A 27 -5.38 -0.62 15.83
C SER A 27 -5.34 -1.10 17.28
N LYS A 28 -6.51 -1.10 17.93
CA LYS A 28 -6.68 -1.71 19.26
C LYS A 28 -6.56 -3.23 19.22
N SER A 29 -6.89 -3.84 18.09
CA SER A 29 -6.90 -5.30 17.91
C SER A 29 -6.20 -5.69 16.60
N LYS A 30 -5.26 -6.62 16.72
CA LYS A 30 -4.51 -7.16 15.57
C LYS A 30 -5.43 -7.83 14.55
N SER A 31 -6.49 -8.48 15.00
CA SER A 31 -7.48 -9.12 14.13
C SER A 31 -8.24 -8.11 13.26
N HIS A 32 -8.63 -6.96 13.83
CA HIS A 32 -9.28 -5.91 13.04
C HIS A 32 -8.33 -5.34 11.98
N LEU A 33 -7.05 -5.19 12.31
CA LEU A 33 -6.04 -4.72 11.35
C LEU A 33 -5.83 -5.75 10.24
N PHE A 34 -5.78 -7.04 10.58
CA PHE A 34 -5.68 -8.11 9.60
C PHE A 34 -6.89 -8.14 8.66
N ILE A 35 -8.11 -8.11 9.21
CA ILE A 35 -9.35 -8.08 8.42
C ILE A 35 -9.39 -6.86 7.50
N PHE A 36 -8.99 -5.68 8.00
CA PHE A 36 -8.88 -4.47 7.21
C PHE A 36 -7.96 -4.65 6.00
N TYR A 37 -6.73 -5.16 6.20
CA TYR A 37 -5.81 -5.42 5.09
C TYR A 37 -6.32 -6.53 4.16
N ALA A 38 -6.93 -7.59 4.69
CA ALA A 38 -7.45 -8.68 3.88
C ALA A 38 -8.56 -8.19 2.94
N ILE A 39 -9.50 -7.38 3.44
CA ILE A 39 -10.57 -6.78 2.64
C ILE A 39 -9.98 -5.84 1.59
N LEU A 40 -9.11 -4.91 1.99
CA LEU A 40 -8.49 -3.97 1.05
C LEU A 40 -7.69 -4.67 -0.04
N PHE A 41 -6.90 -5.68 0.34
CA PHE A 41 -6.08 -6.43 -0.60
C PHE A 41 -6.94 -7.19 -1.61
N PHE A 42 -7.96 -7.89 -1.14
CA PHE A 42 -8.83 -8.66 -2.01
C PHE A 42 -9.65 -7.76 -2.95
N VAL A 43 -10.30 -6.73 -2.39
CA VAL A 43 -11.09 -5.79 -3.19
C VAL A 43 -10.22 -5.02 -4.18
N GLY A 44 -9.05 -4.55 -3.75
CA GLY A 44 -8.10 -3.83 -4.59
C GLY A 44 -7.61 -4.68 -5.77
N ILE A 45 -7.18 -5.92 -5.52
CA ILE A 45 -6.74 -6.83 -6.59
C ILE A 45 -7.87 -7.07 -7.58
N VAL A 46 -9.08 -7.39 -7.11
CA VAL A 46 -10.21 -7.68 -8.01
C VAL A 46 -10.54 -6.47 -8.88
N TRP A 47 -10.56 -5.28 -8.29
CA TRP A 47 -10.84 -4.04 -9.00
C TRP A 47 -9.76 -3.72 -10.03
N ASP A 48 -8.48 -3.74 -9.65
CA ASP A 48 -7.39 -3.37 -10.53
C ASP A 48 -7.22 -4.39 -11.67
N GLN A 49 -7.30 -5.69 -11.38
CA GLN A 49 -7.29 -6.74 -12.42
C GLN A 49 -8.41 -6.54 -13.44
N PHE A 50 -9.61 -6.17 -12.98
CA PHE A 50 -10.73 -5.86 -13.86
C PHE A 50 -10.45 -4.61 -14.70
N ALA A 51 -10.00 -3.52 -14.09
CA ALA A 51 -9.74 -2.26 -14.79
C ALA A 51 -8.63 -2.41 -15.84
N ILE A 52 -7.51 -3.05 -15.50
CA ILE A 52 -6.38 -3.29 -16.40
C ILE A 52 -6.80 -4.25 -17.52
N GLY A 53 -7.49 -5.35 -17.20
CA GLY A 53 -8.00 -6.29 -18.19
C GLY A 53 -9.01 -5.67 -19.18
N ARG A 54 -9.60 -4.51 -18.83
CA ARG A 54 -10.47 -3.71 -19.68
C ARG A 54 -9.75 -2.56 -20.39
N ASN A 55 -8.43 -2.45 -20.23
CA ASN A 55 -7.61 -1.36 -20.75
C ASN A 55 -8.07 0.02 -20.26
N HIS A 56 -8.66 0.11 -19.07
CA HIS A 56 -8.98 1.41 -18.46
C HIS A 56 -7.70 2.19 -18.09
N TRP A 57 -6.62 1.46 -17.74
CA TRP A 57 -5.27 1.99 -17.64
C TRP A 57 -4.24 0.90 -17.94
N THR A 58 -2.99 1.30 -18.17
CA THR A 58 -1.87 0.43 -18.53
C THR A 58 -0.60 0.87 -17.80
N TYR A 59 0.36 -0.04 -17.65
CA TYR A 59 1.68 0.27 -17.08
C TYR A 59 2.69 0.49 -18.20
N SER A 60 3.65 1.38 -17.98
CA SER A 60 4.86 1.43 -18.79
C SER A 60 5.82 0.36 -18.30
N GLU A 61 6.11 -0.63 -19.14
CA GLU A 61 7.01 -1.74 -18.81
C GLU A 61 8.43 -1.26 -18.46
N GLU A 62 8.83 -0.07 -18.92
CA GLU A 62 10.15 0.53 -18.66
C GLU A 62 10.44 0.74 -17.16
N PHE A 63 9.41 0.96 -16.36
CA PHE A 63 9.53 1.32 -14.93
C PHE A 63 9.22 0.16 -13.97
N LEU A 64 8.96 -1.03 -14.50
CA LEU A 64 8.56 -2.22 -13.75
C LEU A 64 9.71 -3.23 -13.65
N LEU A 65 9.67 -4.05 -12.60
CA LEU A 65 10.50 -5.24 -12.42
C LEU A 65 10.11 -6.36 -13.38
N GLY A 66 8.85 -6.40 -13.82
CA GLY A 66 8.38 -7.28 -14.89
C GLY A 66 7.62 -8.56 -14.53
N PRO A 67 7.60 -9.10 -13.29
CA PRO A 67 6.69 -10.20 -12.97
C PRO A 67 5.24 -9.73 -12.86
N TYR A 68 4.36 -10.38 -13.61
CA TYR A 68 2.91 -10.17 -13.56
C TYR A 68 2.20 -11.36 -12.93
N VAL A 69 1.13 -11.07 -12.20
CA VAL A 69 0.12 -12.05 -11.79
C VAL A 69 -1.18 -11.58 -12.40
N GLY A 70 -1.78 -12.37 -13.31
CA GLY A 70 -2.88 -11.88 -14.14
C GLY A 70 -2.42 -10.72 -15.04
N PHE A 71 -3.18 -9.62 -15.04
CA PHE A 71 -2.89 -8.41 -15.82
C PHE A 71 -2.06 -7.37 -15.05
N MET A 72 -1.76 -7.62 -13.77
CA MET A 72 -1.20 -6.63 -12.86
C MET A 72 0.25 -6.98 -12.46
N PRO A 73 1.18 -6.01 -12.41
CA PRO A 73 2.55 -6.24 -11.97
C PRO A 73 2.60 -6.52 -10.46
N ILE A 74 3.61 -7.27 -10.00
CA ILE A 74 3.78 -7.63 -8.58
C ILE A 74 3.86 -6.39 -7.67
N GLU A 75 4.40 -5.28 -8.18
CA GLU A 75 4.53 -4.02 -7.48
C GLU A 75 3.19 -3.45 -7.04
N ASP A 76 2.12 -3.65 -7.80
CA ASP A 76 0.80 -3.13 -7.44
C ASP A 76 0.19 -3.89 -6.25
N TYR A 77 0.49 -5.17 -6.11
CA TYR A 77 0.14 -5.91 -4.91
C TYR A 77 0.83 -5.33 -3.67
N VAL A 78 2.09 -4.90 -3.83
CA VAL A 78 2.83 -4.20 -2.77
C VAL A 78 2.24 -2.82 -2.52
N PHE A 79 1.88 -2.08 -3.57
CA PHE A 79 1.23 -0.77 -3.48
C PHE A 79 -0.08 -0.83 -2.67
N ILE A 80 -0.94 -1.82 -2.95
CA ILE A 80 -2.22 -2.03 -2.24
C ILE A 80 -2.00 -2.24 -0.72
N LEU A 81 -0.84 -2.73 -0.30
CA LEU A 81 -0.50 -2.90 1.12
C LEU A 81 0.21 -1.68 1.72
N VAL A 82 1.19 -1.13 1.00
CA VAL A 82 2.06 -0.04 1.49
C VAL A 82 1.30 1.28 1.57
N THR A 83 0.44 1.58 0.60
CA THR A 83 -0.27 2.87 0.52
C THR A 83 -1.27 3.05 1.67
N PRO A 84 -2.14 2.07 2.01
CA PRO A 84 -2.98 2.16 3.19
C PRO A 84 -2.20 2.19 4.50
N TYR A 85 -1.06 1.49 4.58
CA TYR A 85 -0.19 1.55 5.76
C TYR A 85 0.34 2.96 6.01
N PHE A 86 0.85 3.61 4.96
CA PHE A 86 1.27 5.02 5.03
C PHE A 86 0.12 5.93 5.47
N GLY A 87 -1.06 5.78 4.85
CA GLY A 87 -2.26 6.55 5.20
C GLY A 87 -2.65 6.38 6.67
N LEU A 88 -2.64 5.15 7.20
CA LEU A 88 -2.91 4.88 8.61
C LEU A 88 -1.87 5.50 9.55
N VAL A 89 -0.58 5.45 9.19
CA VAL A 89 0.49 6.07 9.97
C VAL A 89 0.29 7.59 10.03
N VAL A 90 0.09 8.25 8.89
CA VAL A 90 -0.14 9.70 8.82
C VAL A 90 -1.40 10.09 9.61
N TYR A 91 -2.51 9.39 9.41
CA TYR A 91 -3.74 9.62 10.15
C TYR A 91 -3.52 9.53 11.67
N LYS A 92 -2.77 8.52 12.14
CA LYS A 92 -2.48 8.34 13.56
C LYS A 92 -1.54 9.40 14.13
N ILE A 93 -0.62 9.93 13.32
CA ILE A 93 0.20 11.08 13.70
C ILE A 93 -0.70 12.29 13.90
N ILE A 94 -1.54 12.63 12.92
CA ILE A 94 -2.47 13.77 13.01
C ILE A 94 -3.40 13.61 14.22
N GLU A 95 -4.00 12.43 14.41
CA GLU A 95 -4.88 12.12 15.55
C GLU A 95 -4.17 12.35 16.89
N LYS A 96 -2.88 12.00 17.00
CA LYS A 96 -2.08 12.21 18.21
C LYS A 96 -1.86 13.69 18.51
N TYR A 97 -1.67 14.52 17.49
CA TYR A 97 -1.46 15.96 17.65
C TYR A 97 -2.75 16.75 17.87
N LEU A 98 -3.88 16.33 17.28
CA LEU A 98 -5.18 16.98 17.46
C LEU A 98 -5.87 16.65 18.80
N LYS A 99 -5.46 15.57 19.47
CA LYS A 99 -5.98 15.18 20.80
C LYS A 99 -5.15 15.72 21.96
N ASN A 100 -4.07 16.44 21.67
CA ASN A 100 -3.33 17.26 22.62
C ASN A 100 -3.79 18.71 22.49
#